data_AF-A0A3S0BG01-F1
#
_entry.id   AF-A0A3S0BG01-F1
#
_cell.length_a   1.000
_cell.length_b   1.000
_cell.length_c   1.000
_cell.angle_alpha   90.00
_cell.angle_beta   90.00
_cell.angle_gamma   90.00
#
_symmetry.space_group_name_H-M   'P 1'
#
loop_
_entity.id
_entity.type
_entity.pdbx_description
1 polymer ?
#
loop_
_entity_poly.entity_id
_entity_poly.type
_entity_poly.pdbx_seq_one_letter_code
_entity_poly.pdbx_strand_id
1 'polypeptide(L)'
;MVKEETLIPPRPVNHHRMFLTCYEDTFNYGWHHVDLFVHDELGREVNWVHWTVEADGPEHADESVRLEEPDLRRTTPWTHHVSAFGMNYWTAEAVWD
;
A
#
# COMPACT_ATOMS: atom_id res chain seq x y z
N MET A 1 24.19 -26.28 20.20
CA MET A 1 24.09 -24.90 20.71
C MET A 1 24.04 -23.98 19.50
N VAL A 2 22.86 -23.48 19.14
CA VAL A 2 22.71 -22.49 18.07
C VAL A 2 23.16 -21.15 18.64
N LYS A 3 24.08 -20.46 17.95
CA LYS A 3 24.56 -19.15 18.40
C LYS A 3 23.39 -18.18 18.52
N GLU A 4 23.30 -17.52 19.67
CA GLU A 4 22.33 -16.47 20.00
C GLU A 4 22.34 -15.30 19.00
N GLU A 5 23.40 -15.17 18.19
CA GLU A 5 23.56 -14.21 17.08
C GLU A 5 22.61 -14.42 15.89
N THR A 6 21.80 -15.49 15.85
CA THR A 6 20.84 -15.76 14.76
C THR A 6 19.37 -15.58 15.17
N LEU A 7 19.11 -14.90 16.30
CA LEU A 7 17.74 -14.56 16.68
C LEU A 7 17.32 -13.30 15.91
N ILE A 8 16.42 -13.49 14.93
CA ILE A 8 15.69 -12.35 14.36
C ILE A 8 14.91 -11.73 15.53
N PRO A 9 15.13 -10.44 15.86
CA PRO A 9 14.39 -9.79 16.94
C PRO A 9 12.89 -9.93 16.68
N PRO A 10 12.07 -10.08 17.73
CA PRO A 10 10.62 -10.23 17.58
C PRO A 10 10.07 -9.10 16.72
N ARG A 11 9.11 -9.42 15.85
CA ARG A 11 8.51 -8.44 14.94
C ARG A 11 7.88 -7.32 15.78
N PRO A 12 8.22 -6.05 15.53
CA PRO A 12 7.47 -4.94 16.06
C PRO A 12 6.01 -5.08 15.61
N VAL A 13 5.09 -4.80 16.52
CA VAL A 13 3.64 -4.88 16.28
C VAL A 13 3.04 -3.51 15.92
N ASN A 14 3.89 -2.49 15.82
CA ASN A 14 3.45 -1.12 15.60
C ASN A 14 3.36 -0.84 14.11
N HIS A 15 2.29 -0.17 13.71
CA HIS A 15 2.16 0.40 12.37
C HIS A 15 2.90 1.75 12.38
N HIS A 16 4.11 1.80 11.83
CA HIS A 16 4.93 3.01 11.81
C HIS A 16 4.66 3.86 10.58
N ARG A 17 4.56 3.23 9.40
CA ARG A 17 4.26 3.91 8.14
C ARG A 17 3.31 3.08 7.32
N MET A 18 2.32 3.73 6.72
CA MET A 18 1.38 3.10 5.80
C MET A 18 1.25 3.94 4.55
N PHE A 19 1.24 3.30 3.39
CA PHE A 19 0.97 4.00 2.13
C PHE A 19 0.12 3.15 1.21
N LEU A 20 -0.78 3.82 0.50
CA LEU A 20 -1.59 3.25 -0.56
C LEU A 20 -0.83 3.30 -1.88
N THR A 21 -1.06 2.31 -2.73
CA THR A 21 -0.61 2.28 -4.12
C THR A 21 -1.77 1.88 -5.02
N CYS A 22 -2.00 2.60 -6.10
CA CYS A 22 -2.92 2.20 -7.17
C CYS A 22 -2.23 2.31 -8.53
N TYR A 23 -2.78 1.63 -9.53
CA TYR A 23 -2.15 1.44 -10.83
C TYR A 23 -3.07 1.91 -11.96
N GLU A 24 -2.47 2.18 -13.11
CA GLU A 24 -3.18 2.18 -14.39
C GLU A 24 -2.86 0.86 -15.09
N ASP A 25 -3.87 0.19 -15.61
CA ASP A 25 -3.73 -1.04 -16.37
C ASP A 25 -3.25 -0.76 -17.81
N THR A 26 -2.05 -0.19 -17.93
CA THR A 26 -1.43 0.19 -19.20
C THR A 26 -1.28 -0.99 -20.17
N PHE A 27 -1.32 -2.24 -19.67
CA PHE A 27 -1.13 -3.46 -20.47
C PHE A 27 -2.42 -4.25 -20.70
N ASN A 28 -3.58 -3.74 -20.29
CA ASN A 28 -4.89 -4.37 -20.44
C ASN A 28 -4.98 -5.79 -19.84
N TYR A 29 -4.42 -5.99 -18.65
CA TYR A 29 -4.58 -7.23 -17.88
C TYR A 29 -5.95 -7.35 -17.20
N GLY A 30 -6.70 -6.25 -17.12
CA GLY A 30 -8.01 -6.14 -16.47
C GLY A 30 -7.96 -6.12 -14.94
N TRP A 31 -6.83 -5.75 -14.35
CA TRP A 31 -6.58 -5.84 -12.90
C TRP A 31 -6.58 -4.46 -12.24
N HIS A 32 -7.78 -3.97 -11.93
CA HIS A 32 -7.97 -2.71 -11.22
C HIS A 32 -7.92 -2.96 -9.71
N HIS A 33 -6.92 -2.40 -9.03
CA HIS A 33 -6.75 -2.59 -7.60
C HIS A 33 -6.03 -1.44 -6.90
N VAL A 34 -6.18 -1.42 -5.58
CA VAL A 34 -5.46 -0.57 -4.66
C VAL A 34 -4.91 -1.40 -3.51
N ASP A 35 -3.64 -1.17 -3.17
CA ASP A 35 -2.92 -1.87 -2.13
C ASP A 35 -2.56 -0.92 -0.99
N LEU A 36 -2.74 -1.34 0.26
CA LEU A 36 -2.17 -0.71 1.45
C LEU A 36 -0.96 -1.50 1.93
N PHE A 37 0.20 -0.86 1.97
CA PHE A 37 1.41 -1.44 2.56
C PHE A 37 1.65 -0.87 3.95
N VAL A 38 1.83 -1.76 4.94
CA VAL A 38 2.09 -1.38 6.34
C VAL A 38 3.52 -1.75 6.69
N HIS A 39 4.27 -0.78 7.20
CA HIS A 39 5.67 -0.92 7.57
C HIS A 39 5.90 -0.65 9.06
N ASP A 40 6.84 -1.38 9.64
CA ASP A 40 7.34 -1.13 11.00
C ASP A 40 8.41 -0.03 11.06
N GLU A 41 8.92 0.27 12.25
CA GLU A 41 9.92 1.31 12.50
C GLU A 41 11.27 1.04 11.82
N LEU A 42 11.54 -0.20 11.41
CA LEU A 42 12.75 -0.57 10.68
C LEU A 42 12.53 -0.56 9.16
N GLY A 43 11.34 -0.13 8.71
CA GLY A 43 10.98 -0.10 7.29
C GLY A 43 10.74 -1.48 6.69
N ARG A 44 10.39 -2.48 7.50
CA ARG A 44 9.99 -3.80 7.02
C ARG A 44 8.50 -3.81 6.76
N GLU A 45 8.07 -4.34 5.62
CA GLU A 45 6.65 -4.62 5.37
C GLU A 45 6.19 -5.69 6.36
N VAL A 46 5.17 -5.35 7.16
CA VAL A 46 4.61 -6.21 8.19
C VAL A 46 3.16 -6.60 7.91
N ASN A 47 2.48 -5.89 7.02
CA ASN A 47 1.13 -6.21 6.57
C ASN A 47 0.86 -5.64 5.18
N TRP A 48 -0.10 -6.23 4.49
CA TRP A 48 -0.56 -5.83 3.17
C TRP A 48 -2.07 -6.09 3.05
N VAL A 49 -2.80 -5.10 2.56
CA VAL A 49 -4.23 -5.23 2.23
C VAL A 49 -4.43 -4.89 0.76
N HIS A 50 -5.29 -5.65 0.09
CA HIS A 50 -5.55 -5.54 -1.34
C HIS A 50 -7.05 -5.44 -1.58
N TRP A 51 -7.46 -4.41 -2.30
CA TRP A 51 -8.86 -4.22 -2.72
C TRP A 51 -8.95 -4.14 -4.23
N THR A 52 -9.94 -4.84 -4.79
CA THR A 52 -10.36 -4.64 -6.17
C THR A 52 -11.14 -3.34 -6.27
N VAL A 53 -10.93 -2.59 -7.35
CA VAL A 53 -11.63 -1.32 -7.59
C VAL A 53 -12.35 -1.35 -8.94
N GLU A 54 -13.33 -0.47 -9.14
CA GLU A 54 -14.15 -0.48 -10.34
C GLU A 54 -13.39 -0.03 -11.61
N ALA A 55 -12.40 0.85 -11.44
CA ALA A 55 -11.56 1.36 -12.51
C ALA A 55 -10.20 1.86 -11.98
N ASP A 56 -9.28 2.12 -12.90
CA ASP A 56 -7.93 2.58 -12.56
C ASP A 56 -7.89 3.98 -11.95
N GLY A 57 -6.76 4.20 -11.26
CA GLY A 57 -6.31 5.52 -10.88
C GLY A 57 -6.80 6.04 -9.51
N PRO A 58 -6.29 7.22 -9.12
CA PRO A 58 -6.45 7.79 -7.79
C PRO A 58 -7.90 7.97 -7.31
N GLU A 59 -8.78 8.41 -8.19
CA GLU A 59 -10.16 8.75 -7.85
C GLU A 59 -10.96 7.50 -7.47
N HIS A 60 -10.91 6.45 -8.30
CA HIS A 60 -11.61 5.19 -8.05
C HIS A 60 -10.99 4.41 -6.88
N ALA A 61 -9.68 4.54 -6.69
CA ALA A 61 -9.00 4.00 -5.51
C ALA A 61 -9.54 4.63 -4.22
N ASP A 62 -9.67 5.96 -4.17
CA ASP A 62 -10.21 6.66 -3.00
C ASP A 62 -11.69 6.31 -2.72
N GLU A 63 -12.51 6.18 -3.76
CA GLU A 63 -13.92 5.81 -3.62
C GLU A 63 -14.07 4.40 -3.06
N SER A 64 -13.31 3.44 -3.60
CA SER A 64 -13.37 2.03 -3.19
C SER A 64 -12.85 1.85 -1.77
N VAL A 65 -11.69 2.43 -1.45
CA VAL A 65 -11.11 2.34 -0.10
C VAL A 65 -12.04 2.93 0.96
N ARG A 66 -12.72 4.04 0.66
CA ARG A 66 -13.64 4.67 1.62
C ARG A 66 -14.87 3.82 1.93
N LEU A 67 -15.30 2.96 1.01
CA LEU A 67 -16.40 2.03 1.22
C LEU A 67 -15.97 0.82 2.07
N GLU A 68 -14.80 0.27 1.78
CA GLU A 68 -14.28 -0.93 2.44
C GLU A 68 -13.65 -0.64 3.81
N GLU A 69 -12.93 0.47 3.94
CA GLU A 69 -12.20 0.89 5.14
C GLU A 69 -12.50 2.37 5.49
N PRO A 70 -13.69 2.68 6.07
CA PRO A 70 -14.10 4.05 6.35
C PRO A 70 -13.16 4.83 7.28
N ASP A 71 -12.44 4.12 8.15
CA ASP A 71 -11.50 4.70 9.12
C ASP A 71 -10.09 4.89 8.53
N LEU A 72 -9.83 4.40 7.32
CA LEU A 72 -8.57 4.61 6.61
C LEU A 72 -8.63 5.92 5.81
N ARG A 73 -7.69 6.83 6.08
CA ARG A 73 -7.56 8.08 5.32
C ARG A 73 -6.16 8.34 4.84
N ARG A 74 -6.05 8.93 3.64
CA ARG A 74 -4.79 9.46 3.14
C ARG A 74 -4.37 10.71 3.92
N THR A 75 -3.08 10.84 4.18
CA THR A 75 -2.46 12.03 4.81
C THR A 75 -1.69 12.88 3.81
N THR A 76 -1.34 12.33 2.65
CA THR A 76 -0.72 13.08 1.54
C THR A 76 -1.55 12.98 0.27
N PRO A 77 -1.41 13.92 -0.68
CA PRO A 77 -1.91 13.74 -2.05
C PRO A 77 -1.33 12.49 -2.71
N TRP A 78 -2.02 12.00 -3.74
CA TRP A 78 -1.49 10.99 -4.64
C TRP A 78 -0.31 11.57 -5.42
N THR A 79 0.81 10.84 -5.42
CA THR A 79 2.00 11.15 -6.20
C THR A 79 2.08 10.19 -7.37
N HIS A 80 2.07 10.72 -8.60
CA HIS A 80 2.19 9.94 -9.82
C HIS A 80 3.64 9.51 -10.07
N HIS A 81 3.78 8.28 -10.55
CA HIS A 81 5.03 7.65 -10.90
C HIS A 81 4.87 6.83 -12.18
N VAL A 82 6.01 6.53 -12.81
CA VAL A 82 6.09 5.63 -13.97
C VAL A 82 7.10 4.53 -13.65
N SER A 83 6.71 3.27 -13.79
CA SER A 83 7.59 2.13 -13.54
C SER A 83 8.71 2.03 -14.57
N ALA A 84 9.75 1.24 -14.31
CA ALA A 84 10.83 1.01 -15.26
C ALA A 84 10.38 0.42 -16.60
N PHE A 85 9.20 -0.21 -16.64
CA PHE A 85 8.58 -0.79 -17.82
C PHE A 85 7.43 0.05 -18.39
N GLY A 86 7.20 1.26 -17.87
CA GLY A 86 6.26 2.23 -18.43
C GLY A 86 4.84 2.22 -17.86
N MET A 87 4.59 1.49 -16.77
CA MET A 87 3.27 1.47 -16.11
C MET A 87 3.07 2.70 -15.23
N ASN A 88 1.94 3.37 -15.34
CA ASN A 88 1.57 4.46 -14.43
C ASN A 88 1.10 3.88 -13.09
N TYR A 89 1.56 4.48 -12.01
CA TYR A 89 1.08 4.15 -10.66
C TYR A 89 1.14 5.37 -9.76
N TRP A 90 0.34 5.36 -8.69
CA TRP A 90 0.29 6.45 -7.73
C TRP A 90 0.50 5.91 -6.33
N THR A 91 1.13 6.73 -5.49
CA THR A 91 1.35 6.42 -4.07
C THR A 91 0.88 7.56 -3.18
N ALA A 92 0.39 7.25 -1.99
CA ALA A 92 0.02 8.25 -0.98
C ALA A 92 0.17 7.67 0.43
N GLU A 93 0.67 8.44 1.38
CA GLU A 93 0.68 8.05 2.79
C GLU A 93 -0.76 7.98 3.33
N ALA A 94 -1.00 7.06 4.25
CA ALA A 94 -2.29 6.84 4.87
C ALA A 94 -2.17 6.52 6.37
N VAL A 95 -3.28 6.69 7.11
CA VAL A 95 -3.42 6.31 8.51
C VAL A 95 -4.83 5.78 8.77
N TRP A 96 -4.96 4.83 9.72
CA TRP A 96 -6.23 4.51 10.35
C TRP A 96 -6.45 5.50 11.52
N ASP A 97 -7.65 6.05 11.63
CA ASP A 97 -8.08 6.88 12.77
C ASP A 97 -8.61 6.06 13.96
#